data_AF-A0A1I0T4N5-F1
#
_entry.id   AF-A0A1I0T4N5-F1
#
_cell.length_a   1.000
_cell.length_b   1.000
_cell.length_c   1.000
_cell.angle_alpha   90.00
_cell.angle_beta   90.00
_cell.angle_gamma   90.00
#
_symmetry.space_group_name_H-M   'P 1'
#
loop_
_entity.id
_entity.type
_entity.pdbx_description
1 polymer ?
#
loop_
_entity_poly.entity_id
_entity_poly.type
_entity_poly.pdbx_seq_one_letter_code
_entity_poly.pdbx_strand_id
1 'polypeptide(L)'
;MEVFEQYLAKIDHVDHRNRVEEILRWVCDTFPQLQPQIKWNTPMFTDHGTFIIGFSTAKHHVSVSPEEARMAHFADGIAQAQ
;
A
#
# COMPACT_ATOMS: atom_id res chain seq x y z
N MET A 1 2.22 -12.45 3.17
CA MET A 1 3.09 -11.53 3.95
C MET A 1 4.56 -11.67 3.59
N GLU A 2 5.05 -12.88 3.29
CA GLU A 2 6.47 -13.15 2.97
C GLU A 2 7.10 -12.19 1.96
N VAL A 3 6.37 -11.81 0.90
CA VAL A 3 6.84 -10.87 -0.14
C VAL A 3 7.21 -9.48 0.42
N PHE A 4 6.56 -9.05 1.50
CA PHE A 4 6.73 -7.71 2.08
C PHE A 4 7.62 -7.69 3.33
N GLU A 5 8.03 -8.84 3.86
CA GLU A 5 8.84 -8.92 5.09
C GLU A 5 10.16 -8.15 4.96
N GLN A 6 10.84 -8.28 3.81
CA GLN A 6 12.08 -7.56 3.53
C GLN A 6 11.89 -6.04 3.45
N TYR A 7 10.70 -5.58 3.04
CA TYR A 7 10.38 -4.16 3.01
C TYR A 7 10.08 -3.64 4.42
N LEU A 8 9.25 -4.36 5.18
CA LEU A 8 8.87 -4.02 6.56
C LEU A 8 10.10 -3.99 7.49
N ALA A 9 11.04 -4.91 7.31
CA ALA A 9 12.29 -4.96 8.07
C ALA A 9 13.15 -3.68 7.91
N LYS A 10 13.01 -2.94 6.79
CA LYS A 10 13.72 -1.67 6.54
C LYS A 10 13.08 -0.46 7.22
N ILE A 11 11.89 -0.61 7.79
CA ILE A 11 11.21 0.47 8.50
C ILE A 11 11.71 0.46 9.95
N ASP A 12 12.54 1.43 10.33
CA ASP A 12 13.13 1.50 11.68
C ASP A 12 12.09 1.76 12.77
N HIS A 13 11.06 2.55 12.46
CA HIS A 13 10.04 2.93 13.43
C HIS A 13 9.00 1.82 13.59
N VAL A 14 8.97 1.17 14.75
CA VAL A 14 8.11 0.00 15.02
C VAL A 14 6.63 0.32 14.82
N ASP A 15 6.14 1.47 15.29
CA ASP A 15 4.73 1.82 15.11
C ASP A 15 4.34 2.01 13.64
N HIS A 16 5.23 2.60 12.83
CA HIS A 16 4.99 2.76 11.39
C HIS A 16 5.02 1.41 10.69
N ARG A 17 5.95 0.53 11.07
CA ARG A 17 6.04 -0.83 10.55
C ARG A 17 4.75 -1.61 10.83
N ASN A 18 4.28 -1.59 12.08
CA ASN A 18 3.06 -2.28 12.49
C ASN A 18 1.84 -1.77 11.73
N ARG A 19 1.72 -0.45 11.56
CA ARG A 19 0.61 0.16 10.81
C ARG A 19 0.61 -0.25 9.34
N VAL A 20 1.78 -0.26 8.70
CA VAL A 20 1.91 -0.65 7.29
C VAL A 20 1.64 -2.15 7.13
N GLU A 21 2.14 -2.98 8.04
CA GLU A 21 1.85 -4.41 8.07
C GLU A 21 0.35 -4.69 8.21
N GLU A 22 -0.35 -3.98 9.11
CA GLU A 22 -1.79 -4.09 9.28
C GLU A 22 -2.54 -3.78 7.97
N ILE A 23 -2.17 -2.70 7.29
CA ILE A 23 -2.77 -2.32 6.00
C ILE A 23 -2.52 -3.40 4.94
N LEU A 24 -1.27 -3.87 4.79
CA LEU A 24 -0.92 -4.87 3.78
C LEU A 24 -1.63 -6.21 4.03
N ARG A 25 -1.75 -6.63 5.30
CA ARG A 25 -2.51 -7.83 5.69
C ARG A 25 -3.99 -7.66 5.36
N TRP A 26 -4.58 -6.53 5.74
CA TRP A 26 -5.98 -6.24 5.46
C TRP A 26 -6.30 -6.28 3.96
N VAL A 27 -5.42 -5.77 3.11
CA VAL A 27 -5.59 -5.85 1.65
C VAL A 27 -5.56 -7.31 1.17
N CYS A 28 -4.61 -8.13 1.64
CA CYS A 28 -4.55 -9.55 1.30
C CYS A 28 -5.80 -10.32 1.75
N ASP A 29 -6.30 -10.04 2.96
CA ASP A 29 -7.44 -10.75 3.54
C ASP A 29 -8.77 -10.32 2.88
N THR A 30 -8.91 -9.03 2.55
CA THR A 30 -10.12 -8.47 1.95
C THR A 30 -10.19 -8.75 0.44
N PHE A 31 -9.04 -8.76 -0.24
CA PHE A 31 -8.93 -8.92 -1.69
C PHE A 31 -7.96 -10.05 -2.05
N PRO A 32 -8.33 -11.32 -1.81
CA PRO A 32 -7.44 -12.47 -2.02
C PRO A 32 -7.06 -12.70 -3.49
N GLN A 33 -7.77 -12.09 -4.44
CA GLN A 33 -7.44 -12.11 -5.86
C GLN A 33 -6.24 -11.22 -6.21
N LEU A 34 -5.92 -10.23 -5.37
CA LEU A 34 -4.80 -9.33 -5.63
C LEU A 34 -3.48 -10.04 -5.40
N GLN A 35 -2.57 -9.87 -6.35
CA GLN A 35 -1.24 -10.43 -6.30
C GLN A 35 -0.28 -9.42 -5.64
N PRO A 36 0.32 -9.76 -4.48
CA PRO A 36 1.31 -8.90 -3.85
C PRO A 36 2.62 -8.91 -4.65
N GLN A 37 3.18 -7.72 -4.91
CA GLN A 37 4.44 -7.56 -5.65
C GLN A 37 5.28 -6.42 -5.06
N ILE A 38 6.61 -6.57 -5.07
CA ILE A 38 7.53 -5.47 -4.80
C ILE A 38 8.10 -4.97 -6.13
N LYS A 39 7.89 -3.69 -6.45
CA LYS A 39 8.60 -3.00 -7.55
C LYS A 39 9.23 -1.72 -7.02
N TRP A 40 10.45 -1.41 -7.44
CA TRP A 40 11.20 -0.21 -7.00
C TRP A 40 11.19 -0.02 -5.47
N ASN A 41 11.39 -1.12 -4.73
CA ASN A 41 11.37 -1.13 -3.26
C ASN A 41 10.06 -0.59 -2.65
N THR A 42 8.95 -0.72 -3.37
CA THR A 42 7.62 -0.25 -2.98
C THR A 42 6.66 -1.44 -3.03
N PRO A 43 5.93 -1.75 -1.95
CA PRO A 43 4.88 -2.77 -1.99
C PRO A 43 3.71 -2.31 -2.86
N MET A 44 3.30 -3.20 -3.76
CA MET A 44 2.23 -3.00 -4.72
C MET A 44 1.34 -4.23 -4.76
N PHE A 45 0.12 -4.01 -5.22
CA PHE A 45 -0.83 -5.06 -5.55
C PHE A 45 -1.23 -4.94 -7.00
N THR A 46 -1.25 -6.07 -7.68
CA THR A 46 -1.66 -6.18 -9.08
C THR A 46 -2.83 -7.15 -9.22
N ASP A 47 -3.61 -6.97 -10.27
CA ASP A 47 -4.65 -7.92 -10.67
C ASP A 47 -4.43 -8.28 -12.14
N HIS A 48 -4.22 -9.56 -12.43
CA HIS A 48 -3.91 -10.07 -13.79
C HIS A 48 -2.79 -9.30 -14.52
N GLY A 49 -1.79 -8.80 -13.78
CA GLY A 49 -0.65 -8.03 -14.33
C GLY A 49 -0.87 -6.51 -14.40
N THR A 50 -2.07 -6.02 -14.07
CA THR A 50 -2.40 -4.60 -14.00
C THR A 50 -2.12 -4.04 -12.61
N PHE A 51 -1.57 -2.82 -12.53
CA PHE A 51 -1.33 -2.14 -11.25
C PHE A 51 -2.65 -1.67 -10.63
N ILE A 52 -2.89 -1.94 -9.35
CA ILE A 52 -4.13 -1.52 -8.66
C ILE A 52 -3.83 -0.49 -7.56
N ILE A 53 -2.87 -0.79 -6.70
CA ILE A 53 -2.52 0.08 -5.57
C ILE A 53 -1.07 -0.16 -5.11
N GLY A 54 -0.39 0.92 -4.76
CA GLY A 54 0.94 0.92 -4.16
C GLY A 54 0.96 1.64 -2.82
N PHE A 55 1.87 1.23 -1.95
CA PHE A 55 2.09 1.83 -0.65
C PHE A 55 3.56 2.20 -0.50
N SER A 56 3.85 3.39 0.00
CA SER A 56 5.22 3.77 0.35
C SER A 56 5.27 4.47 1.70
N THR A 57 6.34 4.24 2.43
CA THR A 57 6.54 4.81 3.77
C THR A 57 7.54 5.95 3.72
N ALA A 58 7.13 7.12 4.20
CA ALA A 58 8.01 8.22 4.52
C ALA A 58 8.19 8.32 6.04
N LYS A 59 9.05 9.24 6.49
CA LYS A 59 9.34 9.42 7.93
C LYS A 59 8.11 9.76 8.77
N HIS A 60 7.14 10.48 8.22
CA HIS A 60 5.98 11.01 8.97
C HIS A 60 4.63 10.59 8.41
N HIS A 61 4.59 9.92 7.25
CA HIS A 61 3.35 9.54 6.59
C HIS A 61 3.54 8.25 5.79
N VAL A 62 2.42 7.59 5.52
CA VAL A 62 2.32 6.50 4.56
C VAL A 62 1.59 7.04 3.35
N SER A 63 2.22 6.97 2.19
CA SER A 63 1.60 7.33 0.93
C SER A 63 0.85 6.12 0.38
N VAL A 64 -0.41 6.35 0.03
CA VAL A 64 -1.27 5.36 -0.61
C VAL A 64 -1.56 5.84 -2.02
N SER A 65 -1.12 5.07 -3.01
CA SER A 65 -1.19 5.46 -4.43
C SER A 65 -2.00 4.42 -5.19
N PRO A 66 -3.33 4.59 -5.29
CA PRO A 66 -4.13 3.81 -6.21
C PRO A 66 -3.93 4.27 -7.65
N GLU A 67 -4.52 3.56 -8.61
CA GLU A 67 -4.56 4.00 -10.02
C GLU A 67 -5.08 5.44 -10.18
N GLU A 68 -4.58 6.15 -11.20
CA GLU A 68 -4.90 7.55 -11.47
C GLU A 68 -6.42 7.79 -11.56
N ALA A 69 -7.15 6.93 -12.26
CA ALA A 69 -8.60 7.03 -12.39
C ALA A 69 -9.30 6.95 -11.01
N ARG A 70 -8.79 6.11 -10.10
CA ARG A 70 -9.31 6.02 -8.73
C ARG A 70 -8.92 7.26 -7.92
N MET A 71 -7.69 7.76 -8.05
CA MET A 71 -7.27 9.00 -7.39
C MET A 71 -8.18 10.17 -7.79
N ALA A 72 -8.43 10.34 -9.10
CA ALA A 72 -9.30 11.40 -9.61
C ALA A 72 -10.74 11.25 -9.12
N HIS A 73 -11.27 10.02 -9.08
CA HIS A 73 -12.64 9.77 -8.62
C HIS A 73 -12.85 10.12 -7.14
N PHE A 74 -11.86 9.87 -6.28
CA PHE A 74 -11.95 10.12 -4.84
C PHE A 74 -11.33 11.44 -4.40
N ALA A 75 -10.75 12.23 -5.30
CA ALA A 75 -10.02 13.45 -4.97
C ALA A 75 -10.84 14.43 -4.12
N ASP A 76 -12.08 14.72 -4.55
CA ASP A 76 -12.96 15.66 -3.85
C ASP A 76 -13.36 15.14 -2.45
N GLY A 77 -13.63 13.84 -2.34
CA GLY A 77 -13.98 13.20 -1.07
C GLY A 77 -12.82 13.18 -0.08
N ILE A 78 -11.59 13.00 -0.58
CA ILE A 78 -10.38 13.07 0.24
C ILE A 78 -10.12 14.51 0.68
N ALA A 79 -10.22 15.48 -0.22
CA ALA A 79 -9.97 16.89 0.09
C ALA A 79 -10.92 17.45 1.17
N GLN A 80 -12.17 16.98 1.21
CA GLN A 80 -13.15 17.39 2.23
C GLN A 80 -12.93 16.73 3.60
N ALA A 81 -12.17 15.64 3.66
CA ALA A 81 -11.90 14.89 4.88
C ALA A 81 -10.57 15.26 5.56
N GLN A 82 -9.76 16.13 4.94
CA GLN A 82 -8.49 16.63 5.48
C GLN A 82 -8.66 17.81 6.43
#